data_AF-A0A1I2CPA1-F1
#
_entry.id   AF-A0A1I2CPA1-F1
#
_cell.length_a   1.000
_cell.length_b   1.000
_cell.length_c   1.000
_cell.angle_alpha   90.00
_cell.angle_beta   90.00
_cell.angle_gamma   90.00
#
_symmetry.space_group_name_H-M   'P 1'
#
loop_
_entity.id
_entity.type
_entity.pdbx_description
1 polymer ?
#
loop_
_entity_poly.entity_id
_entity_poly.type
_entity_poly.pdbx_seq_one_letter_code
_entity_poly.pdbx_strand_id
1 'polypeptide(L)'
;MSAMRLDFTFVLRGYDRSQVDALLGRASAALDAEDASQRARAREALQTADFTIVLRGYDRAQVDGAVQMMLRELDAAPSEDLRATLASVLRLPDADDQLIIDEVRRLRALADLHRHE
;
A
#
# COMPACT_ATOMS: atom_id res chain seq x y z
N MET A 1 -16.71 6.04 -3.21
CA MET A 1 -17.06 4.76 -3.88
C MET A 1 -17.11 3.68 -2.81
N SER A 2 -17.79 2.56 -3.05
CA SER A 2 -18.26 1.64 -2.01
C SER A 2 -17.15 1.10 -1.11
N ALA A 3 -17.30 1.31 0.21
CA ALA A 3 -16.63 0.50 1.22
C ALA A 3 -16.81 -0.97 0.84
N MET A 4 -15.71 -1.67 0.59
CA MET A 4 -15.72 -3.06 0.16
C MET A 4 -16.38 -3.89 1.27
N ARG A 5 -17.67 -4.21 1.10
CA ARG A 5 -18.41 -5.09 2.00
C ARG A 5 -17.94 -6.51 1.74
N LEU A 6 -16.85 -6.88 2.40
CA LEU A 6 -16.37 -8.24 2.44
C LEU A 6 -17.26 -9.00 3.42
N ASP A 7 -18.20 -9.77 2.89
CA ASP A 7 -19.01 -10.66 3.71
C ASP A 7 -18.15 -11.87 4.10
N PHE A 8 -17.61 -11.83 5.31
CA PHE A 8 -16.86 -12.95 5.88
C PHE A 8 -17.79 -13.99 6.50
N THR A 9 -17.49 -15.26 6.27
CA THR A 9 -18.19 -16.38 6.91
C THR A 9 -17.83 -16.46 8.40
N PHE A 10 -18.79 -16.80 9.25
CA PHE A 10 -18.54 -17.07 10.67
C PHE A 10 -18.06 -18.51 10.88
N VAL A 11 -17.02 -18.68 11.70
CA VAL A 11 -16.47 -19.98 12.09
C VAL A 11 -16.38 -20.10 13.60
N LEU A 12 -16.36 -21.32 14.12
CA LEU A 12 -16.35 -21.56 15.57
C LEU A 12 -15.14 -20.91 16.25
N ARG A 13 -13.97 -20.88 15.60
CA ARG A 13 -12.79 -20.14 16.04
C ARG A 13 -12.24 -19.31 14.90
N GLY A 14 -12.49 -18.01 14.97
CA GLY A 14 -12.15 -17.05 13.92
C GLY A 14 -11.57 -15.78 14.51
N TYR A 15 -11.18 -14.85 13.64
CA TYR A 15 -10.68 -13.55 14.08
C TYR A 15 -11.79 -12.68 14.66
N ASP A 16 -11.41 -11.82 15.61
CA ASP A 16 -12.31 -10.84 16.22
C ASP A 16 -12.85 -9.88 15.16
N ARG A 17 -14.16 -9.89 15.03
CA ARG A 17 -14.88 -9.15 13.98
C ARG A 17 -14.68 -7.65 14.11
N SER A 18 -14.67 -7.13 15.33
CA SER A 18 -14.50 -5.70 15.56
C SER A 18 -13.09 -5.23 15.20
N GLN A 19 -12.07 -6.05 15.47
CA GLN A 19 -10.69 -5.76 15.09
C GLN A 19 -10.51 -5.78 13.57
N VAL A 20 -11.09 -6.78 12.91
CA VAL A 20 -11.06 -6.92 11.44
C VAL A 20 -11.78 -5.74 10.79
N ASP A 21 -13.02 -5.45 11.17
CA ASP A 21 -13.83 -4.38 10.59
C ASP A 21 -13.17 -3.01 10.79
N ALA A 22 -12.59 -2.75 11.97
CA ALA A 22 -11.89 -1.51 12.26
C ALA A 22 -10.60 -1.34 11.44
N LEU A 23 -9.85 -2.42 11.20
CA LEU A 23 -8.63 -2.36 10.40
C LEU A 23 -8.97 -2.17 8.91
N LEU A 24 -9.84 -3.01 8.36
CA LEU A 24 -10.22 -2.94 6.95
C LEU A 24 -10.95 -1.63 6.62
N GLY A 25 -11.74 -1.10 7.55
CA GLY A 25 -12.37 0.21 7.42
C GLY A 25 -11.35 1.35 7.33
N ARG A 26 -10.29 1.32 8.15
CA ARG A 26 -9.20 2.31 8.07
C ARG A 26 -8.41 2.20 6.76
N ALA A 27 -8.13 0.98 6.32
CA ALA A 27 -7.44 0.76 5.05
C ALA A 27 -8.26 1.23 3.84
N SER A 28 -9.56 0.93 3.81
CA SER A 28 -10.47 1.43 2.79
C SER A 28 -10.54 2.96 2.77
N ALA A 29 -10.62 3.61 3.93
CA ALA A 29 -10.63 5.06 4.00
C ALA A 29 -9.31 5.69 3.52
N ALA A 30 -8.17 5.02 3.76
CA ALA A 30 -6.88 5.47 3.25
C ALA A 30 -6.74 5.28 1.75
N LEU A 31 -7.33 4.23 1.16
CA LEU A 31 -7.40 4.02 -0.29
C LEU A 31 -8.24 5.11 -0.98
N ASP A 32 -9.34 5.53 -0.36
CA ASP A 32 -10.17 6.62 -0.86
C ASP A 32 -9.52 8.01 -0.67
N ALA A 33 -8.49 8.12 0.19
CA ALA A 33 -7.80 9.37 0.44
C ALA A 33 -6.66 9.61 -0.57
N GLU A 34 -6.59 10.83 -1.10
CA GLU A 34 -5.46 11.33 -1.91
C GLU A 34 -4.22 11.68 -1.06
N ASP A 35 -4.02 11.01 0.08
CA ASP A 35 -2.92 11.26 1.01
C ASP A 35 -1.99 10.06 1.11
N ALA A 36 -0.79 10.20 0.53
CA ALA A 36 0.24 9.18 0.54
C ALA A 36 0.71 8.78 1.95
N SER A 37 0.70 9.70 2.93
CA SER A 37 1.09 9.40 4.31
C SER A 37 0.04 8.52 4.99
N GLN A 38 -1.24 8.79 4.75
CA GLN A 38 -2.32 7.95 5.28
C GLN A 38 -2.30 6.55 4.68
N ARG A 39 -2.04 6.43 3.36
CA ARG A 39 -1.86 5.12 2.70
C ARG A 39 -0.67 4.33 3.26
N ALA A 40 0.47 4.99 3.49
CA ALA A 40 1.64 4.34 4.09
C ALA A 40 1.35 3.81 5.50
N ARG A 41 0.66 4.58 6.34
CA ARG A 41 0.25 4.15 7.69
C ARG A 41 -0.75 3.00 7.65
N ALA A 42 -1.72 3.03 6.72
CA ALA A 42 -2.67 1.95 6.54
C ALA A 42 -1.98 0.65 6.10
N ARG A 43 -1.01 0.74 5.20
CA ARG A 43 -0.18 -0.39 4.78
C ARG A 43 0.59 -1.00 5.95
N GLU A 44 1.27 -0.17 6.73
CA GLU A 44 2.02 -0.64 7.92
C GLU A 44 1.09 -1.34 8.93
N ALA A 45 -0.09 -0.76 9.17
CA ALA A 45 -1.09 -1.35 10.06
C ALA A 45 -1.60 -2.70 9.56
N LEU A 46 -1.78 -2.89 8.24
CA LEU A 46 -2.17 -4.17 7.65
C LEU A 46 -1.05 -5.22 7.73
N GLN A 47 0.22 -4.82 7.59
CA GLN A 47 1.38 -5.72 7.67
C GLN A 47 1.65 -6.22 9.08
N THR A 48 1.36 -5.39 10.08
CA THR A 48 1.60 -5.68 11.50
C THR A 48 0.36 -6.15 12.25
N ALA A 49 -0.76 -6.33 11.54
CA ALA A 49 -2.02 -6.73 12.11
C ALA A 49 -1.91 -8.13 12.75
N ASP A 50 -2.24 -8.21 14.03
CA ASP A 50 -2.47 -9.47 14.73
C ASP A 50 -3.89 -9.45 15.30
N PHE A 51 -4.69 -10.44 14.90
CA PHE A 51 -6.09 -10.52 15.26
C PHE A 51 -6.30 -11.55 16.35
N THR A 52 -7.04 -11.17 17.39
CA THR A 52 -7.40 -12.08 18.47
C THR A 52 -8.35 -13.16 17.96
N ILE A 53 -8.12 -14.42 18.36
CA ILE A 53 -9.01 -15.53 18.03
C ILE A 53 -10.14 -15.62 19.06
N VAL A 54 -11.38 -15.57 18.58
CA VAL A 54 -12.60 -15.61 19.39
C VAL A 54 -13.55 -16.69 18.91
N LEU A 55 -14.53 -17.04 19.76
CA LEU A 55 -15.63 -17.90 19.35
C LEU A 55 -16.56 -17.15 18.39
N ARG A 56 -17.00 -17.81 17.32
CA ARG A 56 -17.86 -17.21 16.26
C ARG A 56 -17.23 -15.96 15.61
N GLY A 57 -15.92 -15.98 15.42
CA GLY A 57 -15.19 -14.95 14.67
C GLY A 57 -15.29 -15.15 13.16
N TYR A 58 -14.69 -14.22 12.40
CA TYR A 58 -14.58 -14.34 10.95
C TYR A 58 -13.58 -15.42 10.54
N ASP A 59 -13.86 -16.07 9.41
CA ASP A 59 -12.94 -17.04 8.82
C ASP A 59 -11.57 -16.41 8.56
N ARG A 60 -10.54 -17.02 9.14
CA ARG A 60 -9.17 -16.47 9.12
C ARG A 60 -8.60 -16.43 7.70
N ALA A 61 -8.84 -17.46 6.89
CA ALA A 61 -8.31 -17.50 5.54
C ALA A 61 -8.97 -16.44 4.64
N GLN A 62 -10.26 -16.16 4.83
CA GLN A 62 -10.93 -15.08 4.12
C GLN A 62 -10.41 -13.70 4.53
N VAL A 63 -10.21 -13.48 5.83
CA VAL A 63 -9.64 -12.22 6.35
C VAL A 63 -8.21 -12.01 5.85
N ASP A 64 -7.36 -13.03 5.94
CA ASP A 64 -5.98 -12.96 5.45
C ASP A 64 -5.95 -12.67 3.93
N GLY A 65 -6.83 -13.30 3.16
CA GLY A 65 -6.99 -13.04 1.74
C GLY A 65 -7.40 -11.58 1.44
N ALA A 66 -8.33 -11.03 2.23
CA ALA A 66 -8.73 -9.64 2.13
C ALA A 66 -7.59 -8.66 2.48
N VAL A 67 -6.84 -8.93 3.55
CA VAL A 67 -5.66 -8.13 3.94
C VAL A 67 -4.64 -8.11 2.81
N GLN A 68 -4.35 -9.27 2.20
CA GLN A 68 -3.43 -9.37 1.07
C GLN A 68 -3.92 -8.62 -0.17
N MET A 69 -5.23 -8.62 -0.44
CA MET A 69 -5.82 -7.82 -1.53
C MET A 69 -5.61 -6.33 -1.30
N MET A 70 -5.95 -5.81 -0.12
CA MET A 70 -5.79 -4.39 0.20
C MET A 70 -4.33 -3.95 0.20
N LEU A 71 -3.41 -4.80 0.66
CA LEU A 71 -1.98 -4.52 0.57
C LEU A 71 -1.55 -4.34 -0.89
N ARG A 72 -2.03 -5.16 -1.82
CA ARG A 72 -1.71 -5.01 -3.25
C ARG A 72 -2.27 -3.71 -3.83
N GLU A 73 -3.48 -3.31 -3.44
CA GLU A 73 -4.07 -2.05 -3.89
C GLU A 73 -3.30 -0.83 -3.36
N LEU A 74 -2.94 -0.85 -2.07
CA LEU A 74 -2.10 0.18 -1.45
C LEU A 74 -0.68 0.22 -2.01
N ASP A 75 -0.20 -0.86 -2.63
CA ASP A 75 1.10 -0.95 -3.29
C ASP A 75 1.08 -0.50 -4.74
N ALA A 76 -0.09 -0.51 -5.39
CA ALA A 76 -0.26 -0.04 -6.76
C ALA A 76 -0.41 1.49 -6.86
N ALA A 77 -0.96 2.14 -5.83
CA ALA A 77 -1.13 3.59 -5.75
C ALA A 77 0.14 4.45 -5.47
N PRO A 78 1.20 4.01 -4.77
CA PRO A 78 2.38 4.82 -4.46
C PRO A 78 3.26 5.09 -5.68
N SER A 79 3.22 4.22 -6.69
CA SER A 79 4.01 4.40 -7.91
C SER A 79 3.53 5.60 -8.72
N GLU A 80 2.24 5.91 -8.74
CA GLU A 80 1.70 7.03 -9.52
C GLU A 80 2.19 8.39 -8.97
N ASP A 81 2.07 8.61 -7.66
CA ASP A 81 2.49 9.86 -7.01
C ASP A 81 4.02 10.04 -7.01
N LEU A 82 4.78 8.96 -6.77
CA LEU A 82 6.24 9.00 -6.80
C LEU A 82 6.76 9.16 -8.24
N ARG A 83 6.16 8.47 -9.23
CA ARG A 83 6.48 8.66 -10.66
C ARG A 83 6.18 10.08 -11.10
N ALA A 84 5.01 10.64 -10.76
CA ALA A 84 4.67 12.02 -11.09
C ALA A 84 5.65 13.02 -10.45
N THR A 85 6.01 12.80 -9.19
CA THR A 85 7.00 13.63 -8.48
C THR A 85 8.38 13.52 -9.14
N LEU A 86 8.85 12.31 -9.46
CA LEU A 86 10.15 12.07 -10.10
C LEU A 86 10.18 12.59 -11.55
N ALA A 87 9.12 12.40 -12.32
CA ALA A 87 8.98 12.94 -13.67
C ALA A 87 9.03 14.47 -13.68
N SER A 88 8.40 15.11 -12.70
CA SER A 88 8.48 16.57 -12.49
C SER A 88 9.89 17.03 -12.12
N VAL A 89 10.55 16.35 -11.18
CA VAL A 89 11.93 16.68 -10.74
C VAL A 89 12.94 16.48 -11.88
N LEU A 90 12.79 15.41 -12.66
CA LEU A 90 13.65 15.08 -13.80
C LEU A 90 13.25 15.78 -15.10
N ARG A 91 12.14 16.54 -15.11
CA ARG A 91 11.53 17.17 -16.29
C ARG A 91 11.35 16.20 -17.47
N LEU A 92 10.99 14.95 -17.20
CA LEU A 92 10.79 13.91 -18.21
C LEU A 92 9.28 13.83 -18.54
N PRO A 93 8.85 14.11 -19.78
CA PRO A 93 7.51 13.75 -20.22
C PRO A 93 7.45 12.23 -20.46
N ASP A 94 6.43 11.57 -19.90
CA ASP A 94 6.12 10.16 -20.10
C ASP A 94 7.20 9.18 -19.57
N ALA A 95 7.46 9.26 -18.26
CA ALA A 95 8.47 8.46 -17.60
C ALA A 95 7.97 7.04 -17.30
N ASP A 96 8.41 6.06 -18.09
CA ASP A 96 8.37 4.64 -17.69
C ASP A 96 9.52 4.32 -16.72
N ASP A 97 9.37 3.27 -15.90
CA ASP A 97 10.31 2.91 -14.83
C ASP A 97 11.75 2.81 -15.33
N GLN A 98 11.92 2.32 -16.56
CA GLN A 98 13.23 2.13 -17.18
C GLN A 98 13.95 3.46 -17.44
N LEU A 99 13.21 4.49 -17.88
CA LEU A 99 13.76 5.82 -18.15
C LEU A 99 14.18 6.52 -16.86
N ILE A 100 13.41 6.35 -15.77
CA ILE A 100 13.74 6.90 -14.46
C ILE A 100 15.03 6.27 -13.93
N ILE A 101 15.17 4.95 -14.04
CA ILE A 101 16.35 4.21 -13.57
C ILE A 101 17.60 4.64 -14.34
N ASP A 102 17.50 4.80 -15.66
CA ASP A 102 18.63 5.19 -16.50
C ASP A 102 19.11 6.61 -16.21
N GLU A 103 18.19 7.56 -16.01
CA GLU A 103 18.57 8.94 -15.74
C GLU A 103 19.16 9.11 -14.32
N VAL A 104 18.65 8.40 -13.32
CA VAL A 104 19.27 8.37 -11.98
C VAL A 104 20.69 7.80 -12.03
N ARG A 105 20.91 6.75 -12.83
CA ARG A 105 22.24 6.17 -13.03
C ARG A 105 23.19 7.17 -13.70
N ARG A 106 22.71 7.90 -14.71
CA ARG A 106 23.47 8.93 -15.42
C ARG A 106 23.89 10.07 -14.49
N LEU A 107 22.96 10.61 -13.72
CA LEU A 107 23.22 11.72 -12.79
C LEU A 107 24.24 11.34 -11.73
N ARG A 108 24.19 10.10 -11.23
CA ARG A 108 25.15 9.60 -10.26
C ARG A 108 26.57 9.52 -10.85
N ALA A 109 26.70 9.02 -12.08
CA ALA A 109 27.98 8.99 -12.79
C ALA A 109 28.55 10.40 -13.04
N LEU A 110 27.71 11.37 -13.38
CA LEU A 110 28.11 12.77 -13.56
C LEU A 110 28.55 13.42 -12.24
N ALA A 111 27.90 13.08 -11.13
CA ALA A 111 28.28 13.57 -9.80
C ALA A 111 29.60 12.97 -9.30
N ASP A 112 29.86 11.69 -9.60
CA ASP A 112 31.10 11.02 -9.23
C ASP A 112 32.30 11.57 -10.03
N LEU A 113 32.10 11.98 -11.29
CA LEU A 113 33.12 12.65 -12.09
C LEU A 113 33.53 14.01 -11.53
N HIS A 114 32.57 14.80 -11.03
CA HIS A 114 32.86 16.12 -10.45
C HIS A 114 33.46 16.06 -9.03
N ARG A 115 33.50 14.89 -8.38
CA ARG A 115 34.07 14.72 -7.02
C ARG A 115 35.60 14.50 -7.04
N HIS A 116 36.19 14.30 -8.22
CA HIS A 116 37.62 14.01 -8.40
C HIS A 116 38.43 15.17 -8.99
N GLU A 117 37.90 16.39 -8.98
CA GLU A 117 38.64 17.64 -9.24
C GLU A 117 38.86 18.44 -7.95
#